data_AF-A0AAV4XP94-F1
#
_entry.id   AF-A0AAV4XP94-F1
#
_cell.length_a   1.000
_cell.length_b   1.000
_cell.length_c   1.000
_cell.angle_alpha   90.00
_cell.angle_beta   90.00
_cell.angle_gamma   90.00
#
_symmetry.space_group_name_H-M   'P 1'
#
loop_
_entity.id
_entity.type
_entity.pdbx_description
1 polymer ?
#
loop_
_entity_poly.entity_id
_entity_poly.type
_entity_poly.pdbx_seq_one_letter_code
_entity_poly.pdbx_strand_id
1 'polypeptide(L)'
;MNKSKMEEDNHSIDSPAQSNPGTPLPSNPGTPRNDKNDDIALVTSTSCYPAAQSSAGSSRQQPKPKYSQLLAIIEELGKDIRPTYAGSRSSAERLKRGIVHARILVRECLMETERNARS
;
A
#
# COMPACT_ATOMS: atom_id res chain seq x y z
N MET A 1 23.28 -63.62 -22.45
CA MET A 1 22.14 -62.99 -23.14
C MET A 1 21.78 -61.69 -22.40
N ASN A 2 21.90 -60.45 -22.88
CA ASN A 2 22.24 -59.84 -24.17
C ASN A 2 22.86 -58.46 -23.85
N LYS A 3 24.03 -58.14 -24.43
CA LYS A 3 24.60 -56.78 -24.50
C LYS A 3 24.03 -56.08 -25.74
N SER A 4 23.64 -54.81 -25.61
CA SER A 4 23.61 -53.73 -26.64
C SER A 4 23.04 -52.50 -25.91
N LYS A 5 23.75 -51.43 -25.51
CA LYS A 5 24.77 -50.62 -26.20
C LYS A 5 24.29 -50.21 -27.59
N MET A 6 23.61 -49.07 -27.64
CA MET A 6 23.50 -48.23 -28.84
C MET A 6 24.32 -46.96 -28.56
N GLU A 7 25.58 -47.01 -29.00
CA GLU A 7 26.42 -45.85 -29.30
C GLU A 7 26.18 -45.52 -30.77
N GLU A 8 25.83 -44.27 -31.08
CA GLU A 8 26.30 -43.51 -32.26
C GLU A 8 25.63 -42.13 -32.19
N ASP A 9 26.29 -41.11 -31.67
CA ASP A 9 27.25 -40.23 -32.37
C ASP A 9 26.61 -39.49 -33.56
N ASN A 10 26.21 -38.25 -33.32
CA ASN A 10 26.21 -37.22 -34.36
C ASN A 10 26.57 -35.88 -33.72
N HIS A 11 27.87 -35.65 -33.63
CA HIS A 11 28.43 -34.31 -33.49
C HIS A 11 28.07 -33.50 -34.74
N SER A 12 27.33 -32.41 -34.56
CA SER A 12 27.31 -31.34 -35.56
C SER A 12 27.12 -29.97 -34.91
N ILE A 13 28.27 -29.30 -34.78
CA ILE A 13 28.55 -27.89 -35.11
C ILE A 13 27.63 -26.80 -34.57
N ASP A 14 28.20 -26.06 -33.60
CA ASP A 14 28.06 -24.62 -33.39
C ASP A 14 27.70 -23.86 -34.68
N SER A 15 26.68 -23.01 -34.59
CA SER A 15 26.46 -21.93 -35.55
C SER A 15 25.90 -20.70 -34.87
N PRO A 16 26.27 -19.50 -35.37
CA PRO A 16 26.48 -18.33 -34.55
C PRO A 16 25.33 -17.32 -34.60
N ALA A 17 25.32 -16.47 -33.57
CA ALA A 17 24.66 -15.18 -33.42
C ALA A 17 23.71 -14.69 -34.55
N GLN A 18 22.45 -14.45 -34.19
CA GLN A 18 21.73 -13.27 -34.68
C GLN A 18 21.04 -12.55 -33.53
N SER A 19 21.62 -11.39 -33.24
CA SER A 19 21.12 -10.31 -32.40
C SER A 19 19.76 -9.85 -32.93
N ASN A 20 18.70 -10.00 -32.15
CA ASN A 20 17.42 -9.37 -32.48
C ASN A 20 17.44 -7.89 -32.05
N PRO A 21 17.24 -6.94 -32.97
CA PRO A 21 17.18 -5.52 -32.64
C PRO A 21 15.81 -5.12 -32.07
N GLY A 22 15.84 -4.45 -30.93
CA GLY A 22 14.92 -3.37 -30.56
C GLY A 22 13.44 -3.70 -30.39
N THR A 23 13.03 -4.04 -29.17
CA THR A 23 11.69 -3.67 -28.68
C THR A 23 11.66 -2.14 -28.50
N PRO A 24 10.77 -1.39 -29.18
CA PRO A 24 10.64 0.03 -28.89
C PRO A 24 9.98 0.20 -27.51
N LEU A 25 10.74 0.73 -26.55
CA LEU A 25 10.18 1.35 -25.36
C LEU A 25 9.30 2.54 -25.80
N PRO A 26 8.04 2.67 -25.37
CA PRO A 26 7.40 3.98 -25.38
C PRO A 26 8.10 4.85 -24.34
N SER A 27 8.92 5.79 -24.83
CA SER A 27 9.41 6.92 -24.05
C SER A 27 8.22 7.73 -23.56
N ASN A 28 7.80 7.52 -22.31
CA ASN A 28 6.80 8.37 -21.69
C ASN A 28 7.42 9.77 -21.46
N PRO A 29 6.94 10.82 -22.15
CA PRO A 29 7.40 12.18 -21.94
C PRO A 29 6.92 12.66 -20.57
N GLY A 30 7.81 13.34 -19.86
CA GLY A 30 7.67 13.68 -18.45
C GLY A 30 6.38 14.40 -18.05
N THR A 31 5.97 14.15 -16.81
CA THR A 31 5.00 14.95 -16.06
C THR A 31 5.74 15.72 -14.96
N PRO A 32 5.23 16.90 -14.56
CA PRO A 32 6.03 18.11 -14.57
C PRO A 32 6.67 18.45 -13.22
N ARG A 33 7.82 19.12 -13.31
CA ARG A 33 8.39 19.93 -12.24
C ARG A 33 7.46 21.11 -12.00
N ASN A 34 6.79 21.13 -10.85
CA ASN A 34 5.98 22.26 -10.40
C ASN A 34 6.93 23.38 -9.95
N ASP A 35 6.99 24.50 -10.67
CA ASP A 35 7.46 25.77 -10.13
C ASP A 35 7.03 26.93 -11.05
N LYS A 36 6.25 27.84 -10.47
CA LYS A 36 6.00 29.25 -10.83
C LYS A 36 4.73 29.56 -11.64
N ASN A 37 3.80 30.14 -10.87
CA ASN A 37 2.72 31.02 -11.31
C ASN A 37 3.28 32.20 -12.12
N ASP A 38 2.70 32.47 -13.28
CA ASP A 38 2.50 33.82 -13.83
C ASP A 38 1.29 33.76 -14.79
N ASP A 39 0.33 34.65 -14.53
CA ASP A 39 -0.98 34.85 -15.19
C ASP A 39 -0.97 34.85 -16.73
N ILE A 40 -2.03 34.31 -17.37
CA ILE A 40 -3.07 35.05 -18.15
C ILE A 40 -3.94 34.14 -19.08
N ALA A 41 -5.26 34.27 -18.91
CA ALA A 41 -6.36 34.17 -19.88
C ALA A 41 -6.66 32.88 -20.71
N LEU A 42 -7.89 32.39 -20.46
CA LEU A 42 -8.94 32.05 -21.46
C LEU A 42 -8.73 30.84 -22.40
N VAL A 43 -9.37 29.71 -22.07
CA VAL A 43 -10.34 29.04 -22.98
C VAL A 43 -11.17 27.98 -22.24
N THR A 44 -12.47 28.10 -22.42
CA THR A 44 -13.59 27.27 -21.96
C THR A 44 -13.48 25.80 -22.34
N SER A 45 -13.81 24.89 -21.41
CA SER A 45 -14.64 23.70 -21.68
C SER A 45 -15.21 23.11 -20.38
N THR A 46 -16.54 23.11 -20.32
CA THR A 46 -17.41 22.69 -19.23
C THR A 46 -17.32 21.19 -18.94
N SER A 47 -17.08 20.81 -17.68
CA SER A 47 -17.63 19.59 -17.09
C SER A 47 -18.02 19.87 -15.65
N CYS A 48 -19.32 19.78 -15.42
CA CYS A 48 -20.03 20.01 -14.18
C CYS A 48 -19.60 19.04 -13.08
N TYR A 49 -19.08 19.57 -11.97
CA TYR A 49 -19.04 18.88 -10.67
C TYR A 49 -19.95 19.65 -9.71
N PRO A 50 -20.78 18.96 -8.90
CA PRO A 50 -21.72 19.62 -8.02
C PRO A 50 -20.95 20.33 -6.90
N ALA A 51 -21.26 21.61 -6.74
CA ALA A 51 -20.98 22.36 -5.53
C ALA A 51 -21.90 21.86 -4.42
N ALA A 52 -21.33 21.45 -3.30
CA ALA A 52 -21.99 21.50 -2.00
C ALA A 52 -20.93 21.73 -0.92
N GLN A 53 -21.06 22.90 -0.31
CA GLN A 53 -20.33 23.36 0.87
C GLN A 53 -20.53 22.40 2.03
N SER A 54 -19.49 22.23 2.86
CA SER A 54 -19.72 22.09 4.30
C SER A 54 -18.43 22.35 5.07
N SER A 55 -18.42 23.52 5.70
CA SER A 55 -17.81 23.79 6.99
C SER A 55 -17.58 22.56 7.87
N ALA A 56 -16.36 22.37 8.34
CA ALA A 56 -16.05 21.74 9.61
C ALA A 56 -14.65 22.24 9.99
N GLY A 57 -14.54 23.35 10.71
CA GLY A 57 -14.74 23.32 12.14
C GLY A 57 -13.60 22.49 12.73
N SER A 58 -12.62 23.14 13.35
CA SER A 58 -11.69 22.49 14.27
C SER A 58 -12.53 21.73 15.28
N SER A 59 -12.84 20.46 14.97
CA SER A 59 -13.39 19.54 15.92
C SER A 59 -12.28 19.43 16.93
N ARG A 60 -12.41 20.16 18.05
CA ARG A 60 -11.89 19.74 19.33
C ARG A 60 -12.15 18.25 19.31
N GLN A 61 -11.08 17.47 19.14
CA GLN A 61 -11.19 16.03 18.99
C GLN A 61 -11.85 15.58 20.27
N GLN A 62 -13.18 15.45 20.24
CA GLN A 62 -13.92 14.82 21.30
C GLN A 62 -13.24 13.47 21.38
N PRO A 63 -12.60 13.14 22.52
CA PRO A 63 -11.85 11.91 22.63
C PRO A 63 -12.79 10.81 22.16
N LYS A 64 -12.43 10.17 21.04
CA LYS A 64 -13.24 9.07 20.50
C LYS A 64 -13.36 8.07 21.65
N PRO A 65 -14.54 7.48 21.89
CA PRO A 65 -14.70 6.48 22.93
C PRO A 65 -13.57 5.45 22.80
N LYS A 66 -12.92 5.09 23.91
CA LYS A 66 -11.71 4.25 23.87
C LYS A 66 -11.94 2.95 23.09
N TYR A 67 -13.15 2.40 23.18
CA TYR A 67 -13.60 1.26 22.36
C TYR A 67 -13.58 1.54 20.85
N SER A 68 -14.09 2.68 20.38
CA SER A 68 -14.05 3.06 18.97
C SER A 68 -12.61 3.25 18.47
N GLN A 69 -11.72 3.78 19.30
CA GLN A 69 -10.30 3.88 18.98
C GLN A 69 -9.64 2.49 18.88
N LEU A 70 -10.02 1.55 19.75
CA LEU A 70 -9.54 0.18 19.71
C LEU A 70 -9.98 -0.55 18.44
N LEU A 71 -11.24 -0.40 18.02
CA LEU A 71 -11.75 -0.98 16.77
C LEU A 71 -10.93 -0.50 15.57
N ALA A 72 -10.64 0.81 15.48
CA ALA A 72 -9.83 1.36 14.40
C ALA A 72 -8.42 0.75 14.34
N ILE A 73 -7.76 0.58 15.50
CA ILE A 73 -6.43 -0.06 15.54
C ILE A 73 -6.50 -1.51 15.04
N ILE A 74 -7.53 -2.27 15.44
CA ILE A 74 -7.71 -3.66 14.99
C ILE A 74 -7.89 -3.73 13.47
N GLU A 75 -8.68 -2.83 12.89
CA GLU A 75 -8.85 -2.73 11.43
C GLU A 75 -7.53 -2.41 10.72
N GLU A 76 -6.72 -1.50 11.26
CA GLU A 76 -5.40 -1.17 10.72
C GLU A 76 -4.43 -2.35 10.80
N LEU A 77 -4.41 -3.07 11.92
CA LEU A 77 -3.60 -4.29 12.08
C LEU A 77 -3.93 -5.32 11.01
N GLY A 78 -5.21 -5.50 10.67
CA GLY A 78 -5.66 -6.41 9.62
C GLY A 78 -5.09 -6.09 8.23
N LYS A 79 -4.85 -4.80 7.93
CA LYS A 79 -4.28 -4.35 6.64
C LYS A 79 -2.80 -4.71 6.50
N ASP A 80 -2.06 -4.73 7.61
CA ASP A 80 -0.62 -5.03 7.62
C ASP A 80 -0.30 -6.53 7.63
N ILE A 81 -1.29 -7.42 7.85
CA ILE A 81 -1.08 -8.88 7.90
C ILE A 81 -0.50 -9.42 6.59
N ARG A 82 -1.18 -9.21 5.45
CA ARG A 82 -0.72 -9.75 4.15
C ARG A 82 0.66 -9.21 3.74
N PRO A 83 0.92 -7.89 3.80
CA PRO A 83 2.25 -7.35 3.50
C PRO A 83 3.35 -7.87 4.44
N THR A 84 3.04 -8.13 5.71
CA THR A 84 4.00 -8.70 6.67
C THR A 84 4.42 -10.11 6.27
N TYR A 85 3.47 -10.97 5.88
CA TYR A 85 3.79 -12.31 5.38
C TYR A 85 4.55 -12.28 4.05
N ALA A 86 4.36 -11.23 3.24
CA ALA A 86 5.16 -10.99 2.03
C ALA A 86 6.57 -10.45 2.32
N GLY A 87 6.97 -10.31 3.60
CA GLY A 87 8.32 -9.89 4.00
C GLY A 87 8.51 -8.38 4.14
N SER A 88 7.44 -7.58 4.14
CA SER A 88 7.52 -6.14 4.38
C SER A 88 7.95 -5.83 5.81
N ARG A 89 9.17 -5.31 5.97
CA ARG A 89 9.72 -4.92 7.28
C ARG A 89 8.91 -3.79 7.94
N SER A 90 8.48 -2.81 7.16
CA SER A 90 7.72 -1.67 7.68
C SER A 90 6.34 -2.09 8.20
N SER A 91 5.64 -2.96 7.47
CA SER A 91 4.36 -3.54 7.92
C SER A 91 4.55 -4.41 9.16
N ALA A 92 5.62 -5.21 9.22
CA ALA A 92 5.93 -6.00 10.40
C ALA A 92 6.16 -5.11 11.64
N GLU A 93 6.84 -3.98 11.49
CA GLU A 93 7.01 -3.02 12.59
C GLU A 93 5.71 -2.35 13.01
N ARG A 94 4.88 -1.93 12.06
CA ARG A 94 3.55 -1.38 12.33
C ARG A 94 2.68 -2.37 13.08
N LEU A 95 2.68 -3.63 12.66
CA LEU A 95 1.93 -4.70 13.30
C LEU A 95 2.37 -4.88 14.76
N LYS A 96 3.69 -4.96 15.01
CA LYS A 96 4.24 -5.05 16.39
C LYS A 96 3.82 -3.86 17.25
N ARG A 97 3.95 -2.63 16.73
CA ARG A 97 3.60 -1.40 17.45
C ARG A 97 2.10 -1.31 17.73
N GLY A 98 1.27 -1.62 16.74
CA GLY A 98 -0.18 -1.59 16.87
C GLY A 98 -0.70 -2.62 17.87
N ILE A 99 -0.09 -3.82 17.94
CA ILE A 99 -0.44 -4.84 18.95
C ILE A 99 -0.14 -4.32 20.37
N VAL A 100 1.03 -3.71 20.59
CA VAL A 100 1.38 -3.14 21.91
C VAL A 100 0.43 -2.01 22.28
N HIS A 101 0.13 -1.12 21.33
CA HIS A 101 -0.80 -0.01 21.54
C HIS A 101 -2.20 -0.50 21.87
N ALA A 102 -2.74 -1.47 21.11
CA ALA A 102 -4.04 -2.07 21.38
C ALA A 102 -4.10 -2.69 22.78
N ARG A 103 -3.04 -3.37 23.23
CA ARG A 103 -2.97 -3.95 24.59
C ARG A 103 -3.05 -2.90 25.69
N ILE A 104 -2.40 -1.76 25.52
CA ILE A 104 -2.47 -0.65 26.49
C ILE A 104 -3.90 -0.09 26.50
N LEU A 105 -4.45 0.20 25.31
CA LEU A 105 -5.78 0.78 25.18
C LEU A 105 -6.87 -0.13 25.75
N VAL A 106 -6.76 -1.46 25.62
CA VAL A 106 -7.69 -2.41 26.25
C VAL A 106 -7.70 -2.25 27.77
N ARG A 107 -6.54 -2.07 28.41
CA ARG A 107 -6.48 -1.85 29.86
C ARG A 107 -7.22 -0.56 30.24
N GLU A 108 -7.06 0.49 29.45
CA GLU A 108 -7.75 1.76 29.65
C GLU A 108 -9.27 1.65 29.41
N CYS A 109 -9.71 0.88 28.41
CA CYS A 109 -11.13 0.59 28.16
C CYS A 109 -11.77 -0.15 29.34
N LEU A 110 -11.09 -1.16 29.89
CA LEU A 110 -11.58 -1.93 31.03
C LEU A 110 -11.74 -1.04 32.27
N MET A 111 -10.70 -0.27 32.60
CA MET A 111 -10.74 0.67 33.74
C MET A 111 -11.83 1.73 33.59
N GLU A 112 -12.04 2.25 32.38
CA GLU A 112 -13.11 3.21 32.10
C GLU A 112 -14.51 2.60 32.28
N THR A 113 -14.69 1.35 31.84
CA THR A 113 -15.96 0.63 31.98
C THR A 113 -16.27 0.33 33.45
N GLU A 114 -15.28 -0.09 34.24
CA GLU A 114 -15.44 -0.31 35.68
C GLU A 114 -15.83 0.98 36.43
N ARG A 115 -15.27 2.13 36.04
CA ARG A 115 -15.64 3.43 36.60
C ARG A 115 -17.06 3.81 36.20
N ASN A 116 -17.43 3.66 34.92
CA ASN A 116 -18.75 4.02 34.41
C ASN A 116 -19.88 3.11 34.96
N ALA A 117 -19.56 1.89 35.38
CA ALA A 117 -20.52 0.98 36.02
C ALA A 117 -20.73 1.27 37.52
N ARG A 118 -19.86 2.07 38.15
CA ARG A 118 -19.95 2.46 39.57
C ARG A 118 -20.55 3.86 39.79
N SER A 119 -20.65 4.65 38.72
CA SER A 119 -21.29 5.97 38.68
C SER A 119 -22.73 5.86 38.21
#